data_AF-A0A7W9YE46-F1
#
_entry.id   AF-A0A7W9YE46-F1
#
_cell.length_a   1.000
_cell.length_b   1.000
_cell.length_c   1.000
_cell.angle_alpha   90.00
_cell.angle_beta   90.00
_cell.angle_gamma   90.00
#
_symmetry.space_group_name_H-M   'P 1'
#
loop_
_entity.id
_entity.type
_entity.pdbx_description
1 polymer ?
#
loop_
_entity_poly.entity_id
_entity_poly.type
_entity_poly.pdbx_seq_one_letter_code
_entity_poly.pdbx_strand_id
1 'polypeptide(L)'
;MAAARSGCARVVGLDVVPAAIENTRRNAARHGVAGRVEALTSDLFAELEEGDEFDLICSNPPLVRAPDSRQWATQVERSVFDPGFALHRRFFEQVRPHLADGGRIYMLTSRTLGDPEGLRSLEAAAGFTDRVHRSEAVGIPAAAMGSPPAAVAAADEQGIVHVDFAMFEFRRD
;
A
#
# COMPACT_ATOMS: atom_id res chain seq x y z
N MET A 1 12.91 6.30 1.33
CA MET A 1 14.31 6.61 1.73
C MET A 1 15.01 5.47 2.46
N ALA A 2 14.32 4.77 3.38
CA ALA A 2 14.90 3.67 4.16
C ALA A 2 15.67 2.64 3.31
N ALA A 3 15.07 2.12 2.22
CA ALA A 3 15.71 1.16 1.32
C ALA A 3 17.10 1.61 0.81
N ALA A 4 17.20 2.83 0.27
CA ALA A 4 18.49 3.38 -0.18
C ALA A 4 19.49 3.49 0.99
N ARG A 5 19.05 3.94 2.17
CA ARG A 5 19.93 4.01 3.35
C ARG A 5 20.36 2.63 3.86
N SER A 6 19.56 1.60 3.63
CA SER A 6 19.85 0.21 3.97
C SER A 6 20.71 -0.51 2.92
N GLY A 7 21.18 0.19 1.89
CA GLY A 7 22.14 -0.34 0.92
C GLY A 7 21.56 -0.76 -0.43
N CYS A 8 20.26 -0.57 -0.69
CA CYS A 8 19.72 -0.79 -2.04
C CYS A 8 20.47 0.08 -3.05
N ALA A 9 20.90 -0.55 -4.16
CA ALA A 9 21.66 0.12 -5.21
C ALA A 9 20.78 1.06 -6.05
N ARG A 10 19.54 0.65 -6.31
CA ARG A 10 18.51 1.41 -7.03
C ARG A 10 17.19 1.33 -6.25
N VAL A 11 16.47 2.45 -6.18
CA VAL A 11 15.14 2.55 -5.58
C VAL A 11 14.27 3.39 -6.49
N VAL A 12 13.12 2.87 -6.89
CA VAL A 12 12.14 3.60 -7.71
C VAL A 12 10.90 3.88 -6.87
N GLY A 13 10.51 5.14 -6.76
CA GLY A 13 9.29 5.59 -6.12
C GLY A 13 8.23 5.95 -7.14
N LEU A 14 7.05 5.33 -7.05
CA LEU A 14 5.93 5.52 -7.97
C LEU A 14 4.73 6.08 -7.20
N ASP A 15 4.10 7.13 -7.74
CA ASP A 15 2.89 7.73 -7.18
C ASP A 15 2.15 8.49 -8.29
N VAL A 16 0.83 8.43 -8.30
CA VAL A 16 0.00 9.14 -9.28
C VAL A 16 -0.11 10.64 -8.98
N VAL A 17 0.25 11.07 -7.77
CA VAL A 17 0.17 12.47 -7.32
C VAL A 17 1.53 13.16 -7.54
N PRO A 18 1.64 14.13 -8.48
CA PRO A 18 2.92 14.79 -8.78
C PRO A 18 3.58 15.46 -7.56
N ALA A 19 2.78 15.98 -6.63
CA ALA A 19 3.29 16.58 -5.40
C ALA A 19 3.96 15.54 -4.46
N ALA A 20 3.50 14.29 -4.45
CA ALA A 20 4.12 13.21 -3.68
C ALA A 20 5.48 12.81 -4.26
N ILE A 21 5.60 12.82 -5.60
CA ILE A 21 6.87 12.60 -6.30
C ILE A 21 7.87 13.72 -6.03
N GLU A 22 7.44 14.97 -6.09
CA GLU A 22 8.30 16.11 -5.73
C GLU A 22 8.77 16.02 -4.28
N ASN A 23 7.87 15.66 -3.36
CA ASN A 23 8.23 15.39 -1.97
C ASN A 23 9.24 14.24 -1.85
N THR A 24 9.10 13.17 -2.63
CA THR A 24 10.05 12.04 -2.66
C THR A 24 11.44 12.49 -3.10
N ARG A 25 11.55 13.32 -4.15
CA ARG A 25 12.83 13.88 -4.62
C ARG A 25 13.50 14.75 -3.56
N ARG A 26 12.72 15.63 -2.91
CA ARG A 26 13.21 16.48 -1.81
C ARG A 26 13.71 15.65 -0.64
N ASN A 27 13.00 14.58 -0.27
CA ASN A 27 13.43 13.66 0.77
C ASN A 27 14.72 12.92 0.38
N ALA A 28 14.84 12.48 -0.88
CA ALA A 28 16.06 11.84 -1.37
C ALA A 28 17.27 12.77 -1.29
N ALA A 29 17.12 14.03 -1.71
CA ALA A 29 18.15 15.06 -1.60
C ALA A 29 18.52 15.33 -0.13
N ARG A 30 17.51 15.55 0.72
CA ARG A 30 17.70 15.80 2.17
C ARG A 30 18.47 14.69 2.87
N HIS A 31 18.28 13.44 2.45
CA HIS A 31 18.94 12.28 3.03
C HIS A 31 20.22 11.85 2.31
N GLY A 32 20.70 12.61 1.33
CA GLY A 32 21.94 12.31 0.61
C GLY A 32 21.88 11.02 -0.24
N VAL A 33 20.68 10.62 -0.67
CA VAL A 33 20.46 9.38 -1.45
C VAL A 33 19.90 9.63 -2.84
N ALA A 34 19.87 10.89 -3.29
CA ALA A 34 19.32 11.27 -4.60
C ALA A 34 19.94 10.50 -5.78
N GLY A 35 21.22 10.14 -5.72
CA GLY A 35 21.89 9.37 -6.78
C GLY A 35 21.44 7.91 -6.90
N ARG A 36 20.58 7.41 -6.00
CA ARG A 36 20.06 6.02 -6.01
C ARG A 36 18.54 5.96 -6.02
N VAL A 37 17.86 7.11 -6.00
CA VAL A 37 16.40 7.19 -5.90
C VAL A 37 15.86 7.87 -7.15
N GLU A 38 15.15 7.09 -7.96
CA GLU A 38 14.31 7.57 -9.04
C GLU A 38 12.89 7.77 -8.50
N ALA A 39 12.21 8.83 -8.96
CA ALA A 39 10.83 9.09 -8.56
C ALA A 39 10.03 9.49 -9.79
N LEU A 40 8.97 8.75 -10.09
CA LEU A 40 8.19 8.84 -11.32
C LEU A 40 6.71 9.05 -10.98
N THR A 41 6.08 10.02 -11.64
CA THR A 41 4.62 10.16 -11.56
C THR A 41 4.01 9.04 -12.37
N SER A 42 3.44 8.02 -11.73
CA SER A 42 2.98 6.80 -12.39
C SER A 42 1.68 6.29 -11.79
N ASP A 43 0.83 5.71 -12.63
CA ASP A 43 -0.29 4.89 -12.18
C ASP A 43 0.16 3.43 -12.10
N LEU A 44 0.37 2.96 -10.87
CA LEU A 44 0.98 1.67 -10.58
C LEU A 44 2.34 1.54 -11.28
N PHE A 45 2.46 0.62 -12.23
CA PHE A 45 3.71 0.26 -12.91
C PHE A 45 3.82 0.87 -14.32
N ALA A 46 2.87 1.74 -14.72
CA ALA A 46 2.72 2.19 -16.10
C ALA A 46 3.93 2.94 -16.70
N GLU A 47 4.76 3.54 -15.85
CA GLU A 47 5.95 4.31 -16.27
C GLU A 47 7.26 3.54 -16.06
N LEU A 48 7.18 2.26 -15.68
CA LEU A 48 8.36 1.40 -15.63
C LEU A 48 8.70 0.92 -17.04
N GLU A 49 10.00 0.74 -17.30
CA GLU A 49 10.49 0.24 -18.57
C GLU A 49 10.30 -1.28 -18.67
N GLU A 50 10.32 -1.82 -19.89
CA GLU A 50 10.36 -3.26 -20.08
C GLU A 50 11.66 -3.83 -19.48
N GLY A 51 11.53 -4.81 -18.59
CA GLY A 51 12.66 -5.39 -17.85
C GLY A 51 12.98 -4.69 -16.52
N ASP A 52 12.24 -3.66 -16.12
CA ASP A 52 12.29 -3.14 -14.75
C ASP A 52 11.73 -4.18 -13.76
N GLU A 53 12.65 -4.97 -13.20
CA GLU A 53 12.38 -5.96 -12.16
C GLU A 53 13.03 -5.56 -10.83
N PHE A 54 12.37 -5.92 -9.72
CA PHE A 54 12.80 -5.58 -8.38
C PHE A 54 12.84 -6.81 -7.47
N ASP A 55 13.90 -6.93 -6.66
CA ASP A 55 14.00 -7.93 -5.59
C ASP A 55 12.97 -7.69 -4.48
N LEU A 56 12.54 -6.44 -4.33
CA LEU A 56 11.69 -5.95 -3.27
C LEU A 56 10.71 -4.91 -3.80
N ILE A 57 9.42 -5.17 -3.69
CA ILE A 57 8.35 -4.20 -3.96
C ILE A 57 7.67 -3.87 -2.64
N CYS A 58 7.58 -2.59 -2.29
CA CYS A 58 6.85 -2.14 -1.11
C CYS A 58 5.69 -1.25 -1.53
N SER A 59 4.48 -1.54 -1.05
CA SER A 59 3.27 -0.77 -1.35
C SER A 59 2.52 -0.41 -0.08
N ASN A 60 2.03 0.83 -0.03
CA ASN A 60 1.09 1.29 0.99
C ASN A 60 -0.15 1.83 0.27
N PRO A 61 -0.99 0.94 -0.27
CA PRO A 61 -2.17 1.35 -1.04
C PRO A 61 -3.26 1.90 -0.11
N PRO A 62 -4.28 2.58 -0.66
CA PRO A 62 -5.51 2.89 0.06
C PRO A 62 -6.11 1.63 0.68
N LEU A 63 -6.46 1.68 1.95
CA LEU A 63 -6.71 0.50 2.76
C LEU A 63 -8.14 -0.05 2.67
N VAL A 64 -9.13 0.82 2.53
CA VAL A 64 -10.54 0.51 2.77
C VAL A 64 -11.26 0.22 1.45
N ARG A 65 -11.83 -0.97 1.29
CA ARG A 65 -12.75 -1.23 0.17
C ARG A 65 -13.96 -0.31 0.28
N ALA A 66 -14.25 0.41 -0.79
CA ALA A 66 -15.46 1.23 -0.90
C ALA A 66 -16.40 0.69 -2.00
N PRO A 67 -17.69 1.04 -1.98
CA PRO A 67 -18.58 0.77 -3.10
C PRO A 67 -18.06 1.41 -4.40
N ASP A 68 -18.30 0.78 -5.55
CA ASP A 68 -17.86 1.27 -6.86
C ASP A 68 -18.33 2.70 -7.17
N SER A 69 -19.50 3.09 -6.62
CA SER A 69 -20.08 4.42 -6.78
C SER A 69 -19.43 5.50 -5.92
N ARG A 70 -18.48 5.14 -5.04
CA ARG A 70 -17.79 6.09 -4.16
C ARG A 70 -17.02 7.11 -4.99
N GLN A 71 -17.39 8.37 -4.82
CA GLN A 71 -16.59 9.51 -5.25
C GLN A 71 -15.79 10.04 -4.05
N TRP A 72 -14.54 10.43 -4.29
CA TRP A 72 -13.71 11.12 -3.30
C TRP A 72 -13.77 12.63 -3.51
N ALA A 73 -13.98 13.37 -2.43
CA ALA A 73 -14.01 14.83 -2.43
C ALA A 73 -12.60 15.43 -2.24
N THR A 74 -11.66 14.65 -1.69
CA THR A 74 -10.30 15.12 -1.39
C THR A 74 -9.23 14.08 -1.76
N GLN A 75 -7.98 14.52 -1.92
CA GLN A 75 -6.84 13.61 -2.10
C GLN A 75 -6.61 12.71 -0.89
N VAL A 76 -6.93 13.18 0.32
CA VAL A 76 -6.82 12.38 1.55
C VAL A 76 -7.78 11.20 1.48
N GLU A 77 -9.04 11.42 1.09
CA GLU A 77 -9.98 10.31 0.92
C GLU A 77 -9.51 9.32 -0.15
N ARG A 78 -8.95 9.82 -1.27
CA ARG A 78 -8.38 8.96 -2.32
C ARG A 78 -7.22 8.09 -1.82
N SER A 79 -6.48 8.53 -0.80
CA SER A 79 -5.41 7.75 -0.17
C SER A 79 -5.90 6.69 0.82
N VAL A 80 -7.20 6.66 1.14
CA VAL A 80 -7.80 5.77 2.14
C VAL A 80 -8.72 4.74 1.51
N PHE A 81 -9.50 5.12 0.49
CA PHE A 81 -10.54 4.28 -0.10
C PHE A 81 -10.15 3.73 -1.47
N ASP A 82 -10.42 2.45 -1.71
CA ASP A 82 -10.28 1.76 -3.00
C ASP A 82 -11.67 1.27 -3.48
N PRO A 83 -12.38 2.03 -4.33
CA PRO A 83 -13.68 1.63 -4.86
C PRO A 83 -13.61 0.32 -5.64
N GLY A 84 -14.44 -0.64 -5.25
CA GLY A 84 -14.46 -1.97 -5.86
C GLY A 84 -13.18 -2.79 -5.65
N PHE A 85 -12.24 -2.27 -4.84
CA PHE A 85 -10.90 -2.85 -4.69
C PHE A 85 -10.12 -2.91 -6.02
N ALA A 86 -10.41 -1.94 -6.89
CA ALA A 86 -9.90 -1.89 -8.26
C ALA A 86 -8.39 -1.67 -8.30
N LEU A 87 -7.83 -0.87 -7.38
CA LEU A 87 -6.40 -0.65 -7.32
C LEU A 87 -5.65 -1.92 -6.90
N HIS A 88 -6.14 -2.64 -5.88
CA HIS A 88 -5.54 -3.91 -5.47
C HIS A 88 -5.61 -4.95 -6.59
N ARG A 89 -6.76 -5.07 -7.26
CA ARG A 89 -6.91 -5.99 -8.39
C ARG A 89 -5.89 -5.69 -9.48
N ARG A 90 -5.81 -4.43 -9.92
CA ARG A 90 -4.83 -3.99 -10.92
C ARG A 90 -3.39 -4.21 -10.46
N PHE A 91 -3.09 -3.99 -9.18
CA PHE A 91 -1.76 -4.24 -8.63
C PHE A 91 -1.36 -5.70 -8.84
N PHE A 92 -2.19 -6.66 -8.43
CA PHE A 92 -1.87 -8.09 -8.59
C PHE A 92 -1.87 -8.54 -10.06
N GLU A 93 -2.71 -7.96 -10.92
CA GLU A 93 -2.69 -8.19 -12.37
C GLU A 93 -1.37 -7.70 -13.02
N GLN A 94 -0.75 -6.65 -12.49
CA GLN A 94 0.38 -5.96 -13.14
C GLN A 94 1.73 -6.19 -12.47
N VAL A 95 1.79 -6.60 -11.20
CA VAL A 95 3.05 -6.67 -10.44
C VAL A 95 3.96 -7.80 -10.90
N ARG A 96 3.40 -8.88 -11.45
CA ARG A 96 4.16 -10.09 -11.79
C ARG A 96 5.37 -9.80 -12.68
N PRO A 97 5.28 -9.13 -13.84
CA PRO A 97 6.45 -8.84 -14.68
C PRO A 97 7.52 -7.95 -14.03
N HIS A 98 7.22 -7.27 -12.92
CA HIS A 98 8.16 -6.37 -12.24
C HIS A 98 8.80 -6.99 -11.00
N LEU A 99 8.48 -8.24 -10.67
CA LEU A 99 9.06 -8.94 -9.54
C LEU A 99 10.18 -9.87 -10.01
N ALA A 100 11.40 -9.67 -9.52
CA ALA A 100 12.50 -10.57 -9.83
C ALA A 100 12.21 -12.00 -9.31
N ASP A 101 12.93 -12.99 -9.85
CA ASP A 101 12.85 -14.36 -9.31
C ASP A 101 13.29 -14.40 -7.83
N GLY A 102 12.52 -15.08 -6.99
CA GLY A 102 12.69 -15.04 -5.53
C GLY A 102 12.37 -13.71 -4.85
N GLY A 103 11.92 -12.70 -5.59
CA GLY A 103 11.54 -11.38 -5.09
C GLY A 103 10.36 -11.42 -4.12
N ARG A 104 10.20 -10.35 -3.35
CA ARG A 104 9.15 -10.22 -2.32
C ARG A 104 8.36 -8.94 -2.46
N ILE A 105 7.05 -9.04 -2.23
CA ILE A 105 6.17 -7.88 -2.12
C ILE A 105 5.84 -7.69 -0.63
N TYR A 106 5.92 -6.46 -0.15
CA TYR A 106 5.44 -6.06 1.17
C TYR A 106 4.34 -5.04 1.01
N MET A 107 3.14 -5.36 1.48
CA MET A 107 2.00 -4.46 1.41
C MET A 107 1.49 -4.14 2.80
N LEU A 108 1.30 -2.85 3.08
CA LEU A 108 0.57 -2.45 4.27
C LEU A 108 -0.92 -2.65 4.03
N THR A 109 -1.58 -3.35 4.96
CA THR A 109 -3.03 -3.50 4.99
C THR A 109 -3.53 -3.57 6.45
N SER A 110 -4.79 -3.92 6.64
CA SER A 110 -5.47 -3.99 7.92
C SER A 110 -6.54 -5.07 7.85
N ARG A 111 -6.62 -5.91 8.87
CA ARG A 111 -7.73 -6.86 9.01
C ARG A 111 -8.99 -6.19 9.54
N THR A 112 -8.84 -5.06 10.22
CA THR A 112 -9.92 -4.31 10.85
C THR A 112 -10.59 -3.38 9.85
N LEU A 113 -9.81 -2.66 9.04
CA LEU A 113 -10.32 -1.64 8.10
C LEU A 113 -10.30 -2.08 6.64
N GLY A 114 -9.48 -3.07 6.29
CA GLY A 114 -9.34 -3.56 4.92
C GLY A 114 -10.34 -4.66 4.58
N ASP A 115 -10.07 -5.35 3.46
CA ASP A 115 -10.82 -6.53 3.01
C ASP A 115 -9.88 -7.74 2.88
N PRO A 116 -9.62 -8.48 3.98
CA PRO A 116 -8.68 -9.60 3.96
C PRO A 116 -9.11 -10.74 3.03
N GLU A 117 -10.42 -10.96 2.86
CA GLU A 117 -10.93 -12.02 2.00
C GLU A 117 -10.81 -11.66 0.52
N GLY A 118 -11.15 -10.41 0.17
CA GLY A 118 -10.91 -9.89 -1.17
C GLY A 118 -9.43 -9.88 -1.52
N LEU A 119 -8.54 -9.52 -0.58
CA LEU A 119 -7.10 -9.53 -0.79
C LEU A 119 -6.59 -10.94 -1.10
N ARG A 120 -6.97 -11.92 -0.26
CA ARG A 120 -6.65 -13.34 -0.48
C ARG A 120 -7.15 -13.90 -1.80
N SER A 121 -8.32 -13.43 -2.25
CA SER A 121 -8.87 -13.87 -3.53
C SER A 121 -8.07 -13.31 -4.72
N LEU A 122 -7.60 -12.06 -4.63
CA LEU A 122 -6.82 -11.40 -5.68
C LEU A 122 -5.40 -11.96 -5.79
N GLU A 123 -4.71 -12.16 -4.67
CA GLU A 123 -3.36 -12.71 -4.68
C GLU A 123 -3.33 -14.16 -5.19
N ALA A 124 -4.28 -15.00 -4.76
CA ALA A 124 -4.38 -16.39 -5.19
C ALA A 124 -4.68 -16.48 -6.70
N ALA A 125 -5.58 -15.62 -7.20
CA ALA A 125 -5.86 -15.54 -8.64
C ALA A 125 -4.63 -15.10 -9.46
N ALA A 126 -3.71 -14.36 -8.86
CA ALA A 126 -2.45 -13.93 -9.48
C ALA A 126 -1.27 -14.88 -9.24
N GLY A 127 -1.48 -16.00 -8.53
CA GLY A 127 -0.45 -16.99 -8.22
C GLY A 127 0.56 -16.50 -7.18
N PHE A 128 0.06 -15.88 -6.12
CA PHE A 128 0.83 -15.47 -4.96
C PHE A 128 0.28 -16.09 -3.68
N THR A 129 1.19 -16.40 -2.76
CA THR A 129 0.91 -16.74 -1.36
C THR A 129 1.30 -15.60 -0.44
N ASP A 130 0.56 -15.45 0.65
CA ASP A 130 0.80 -14.42 1.67
C ASP A 130 1.26 -15.01 3.01
N ARG A 131 1.88 -14.15 3.82
CA ARG A 131 1.97 -14.33 5.26
C ARG A 131 2.07 -12.99 5.97
N VAL A 132 1.58 -12.94 7.21
CA VAL A 132 1.78 -11.76 8.07
C VAL A 132 3.27 -11.65 8.39
N HIS A 133 3.92 -10.60 7.88
CA HIS A 133 5.32 -10.33 8.23
C HIS A 133 5.43 -9.62 9.58
N ARG A 134 4.58 -8.61 9.79
CA ARG A 134 4.51 -7.85 11.05
C ARG A 134 3.13 -7.23 11.19
N SER A 135 2.64 -7.08 12.41
CA SER A 135 1.38 -6.40 12.68
C SER A 135 1.48 -5.65 14.00
N GLU A 136 0.96 -4.43 14.02
CA GLU A 136 0.82 -3.61 15.22
C GLU A 136 -0.62 -3.10 15.27
N ALA A 137 -1.16 -2.92 16.47
CA ALA A 137 -2.49 -2.36 16.68
C ALA A 137 -2.39 -1.04 17.42
N VAL A 138 -3.21 -0.08 17.02
CA VAL A 138 -3.34 1.21 17.67
C VAL A 138 -4.78 1.39 18.12
N GLY A 139 -4.96 1.75 19.39
CA GLY A 139 -6.25 2.15 19.92
C GLY A 139 -6.60 3.56 19.46
N ILE A 140 -7.69 3.71 18.71
CA ILE A 140 -8.20 5.00 18.25
C ILE A 140 -9.58 5.22 18.87
N PRO A 141 -9.81 6.33 19.61
CA PRO A 141 -11.14 6.66 20.10
C PRO A 141 -12.14 6.74 18.93
N ALA A 142 -13.28 6.06 19.02
CA ALA A 142 -14.28 6.02 17.94
C ALA A 142 -14.76 7.43 17.54
N ALA A 143 -14.84 8.34 18.52
CA ALA A 143 -15.18 9.74 18.31
C ALA A 143 -14.17 10.50 17.42
N ALA A 144 -12.89 10.10 17.43
CA ALA A 144 -11.85 10.70 16.60
C ALA A 144 -11.90 10.22 15.13
N MET A 145 -12.57 9.10 14.85
CA MET A 145 -12.75 8.56 13.50
C MET A 145 -14.01 9.08 12.79
N GLY A 146 -14.67 10.10 13.36
CA GLY A 146 -15.81 10.78 12.73
C GLY A 146 -17.18 10.13 12.98
N SER A 147 -17.31 9.27 13.99
CA SER A 147 -18.57 8.64 14.42
C SER A 147 -19.44 7.95 13.33
N PRO A 148 -18.90 7.26 12.31
CA PRO A 148 -19.75 6.37 11.52
C PRO A 148 -20.24 5.20 12.39
N PRO A 149 -21.47 4.69 12.21
CA PRO A 149 -22.04 3.59 13.02
C PRO A 149 -21.13 2.36 13.11
N ALA A 150 -20.35 2.08 12.05
CA ALA A 150 -19.39 1.00 12.01
C ALA A 150 -18.22 1.17 13.00
N ALA A 151 -17.72 2.40 13.19
CA ALA A 151 -16.66 2.68 14.16
C ALA A 151 -17.15 2.52 15.60
N VAL A 152 -18.39 2.93 15.90
CA VAL A 152 -18.99 2.73 17.23
C VAL A 152 -19.23 1.25 17.50
N ALA A 153 -19.71 0.49 16.50
CA ALA A 153 -19.94 -0.95 16.62
C ALA A 153 -18.64 -1.75 16.82
N ALA A 154 -17.52 -1.25 16.29
CA ALA A 154 -16.20 -1.87 16.42
C ALA A 154 -15.43 -1.43 17.69
N ALA A 155 -16.01 -0.55 18.51
CA ALA A 155 -15.36 -0.04 19.70
C ALA A 155 -15.53 -0.99 20.90
N ASP A 156 -14.52 -1.05 21.76
CA ASP A 156 -14.60 -1.74 23.04
C ASP A 156 -15.45 -0.97 24.08
N GLU A 157 -15.54 -1.49 25.30
CA GLU A 157 -16.29 -0.88 26.41
C GLU A 157 -15.82 0.54 26.77
N GLN A 158 -14.61 0.92 26.35
CA GLN A 158 -14.01 2.24 26.59
C GLN A 158 -14.21 3.18 25.38
N GLY A 159 -14.89 2.72 24.33
CA GLY A 159 -15.10 3.49 23.11
C GLY A 159 -13.86 3.53 22.21
N ILE A 160 -12.92 2.58 22.37
CA ILE A 160 -11.69 2.51 21.58
C ILE A 160 -11.84 1.46 20.49
N VAL A 161 -11.53 1.84 19.25
CA VAL A 161 -11.40 0.90 18.13
C VAL A 161 -9.94 0.52 18.00
N HIS A 162 -9.66 -0.78 18.04
CA HIS A 162 -8.32 -1.32 17.87
C HIS A 162 -8.06 -1.57 16.39
N VAL A 163 -7.40 -0.63 15.74
CA VAL A 163 -7.08 -0.72 14.32
C VAL A 163 -5.72 -1.39 14.17
N ASP A 164 -5.68 -2.53 13.48
CA ASP A 164 -4.43 -3.17 13.10
C ASP A 164 -3.85 -2.58 11.81
N PHE A 165 -2.55 -2.36 11.82
CA PHE A 165 -1.74 -2.12 10.64
C PHE A 165 -0.82 -3.33 10.47
N ALA A 166 -1.08 -4.11 9.43
CA ALA A 166 -0.38 -5.36 9.13
C ALA A 166 0.43 -5.20 7.85
N MET A 167 1.72 -5.52 7.92
CA MET A 167 2.56 -5.73 6.76
C MET A 167 2.44 -7.20 6.35
N PHE A 168 1.83 -7.46 5.19
CA PHE A 168 1.88 -8.77 4.56
C PHE A 168 3.10 -8.88 3.65
N GLU A 169 3.70 -10.07 3.63
CA GLU A 169 4.71 -10.47 2.66
C GLU A 169 4.06 -11.43 1.66
N PHE A 170 4.16 -11.12 0.37
CA PHE A 170 3.69 -11.97 -0.72
C PHE A 170 4.85 -12.52 -1.54
N ARG A 171 4.71 -13.77 -1.97
CA ARG A 171 5.68 -14.49 -2.81
C ARG A 171 4.94 -15.18 -3.93
N ARG A 172 5.62 -15.36 -5.08
CA ARG A 172 5.08 -16.19 -6.15
C ARG A 172 4.96 -17.63 -5.67
N ASP A 173 3.88 -18.28 -6.07
CA ASP A 173 3.68 -19.72 -5.89
C ASP A 173 4.55 -20.57 -6.81
#